data_AF-A0A388M279-F1
#
_entry.id   AF-A0A388M279-F1
#
_cell.length_a   1.000
_cell.length_b   1.000
_cell.length_c   1.000
_cell.angle_alpha   90.00
_cell.angle_beta   90.00
_cell.angle_gamma   90.00
#
_symmetry.space_group_name_H-M   'P 1'
#
loop_
_entity.id
_entity.type
_entity.pdbx_description
1 polymer ?
#
loop_
_entity_poly.entity_id
_entity_poly.type
_entity_poly.pdbx_seq_one_letter_code
_entity_poly.pdbx_strand_id
1 'polypeptide(L)'
;MHKEITVKLDKVCKAVNSKKAGSGDDIANLKAQIEESPRGLKGKCAVAEDDEVVRLRVEVVQLKQSQMGVSTFATFTKAPNDLEELVRLRLEQADTKAAIDQRFESLEEVIRALRKQCELAEANADVWSNEALRSVNKRGSVAIGPTPGTEARVRLKVTPIASACAVNQQIKGIVERHQQEVDLLKEMRLKEVNARKESEEEVDRLKEAMARLGTGRKTKGTNLKTRMDIVAGVSTRKDHGVTMASPMAIVNARDSHLQEETKKLRLLKKEDVLAICEKEGIDYTTLEPTKEEIAQRRTARVFDKDKGKKVKDSTVDLTEGGNDDSETSGGCDSASS
;
A
#
# COMPACT_ATOMS: atom_id res chain seq x y z
N MET A 1 -11.67 -46.50 -10.38
CA MET A 1 -11.66 -45.03 -10.17
C MET A 1 -13.06 -44.43 -10.02
N HIS A 2 -13.97 -44.51 -10.99
CA HIS A 2 -15.30 -43.87 -10.87
C HIS A 2 -16.11 -44.30 -9.63
N LYS A 3 -16.16 -45.60 -9.31
CA LYS A 3 -16.91 -46.10 -8.13
C LYS A 3 -16.39 -45.53 -6.80
N GLU A 4 -15.09 -45.28 -6.71
CA GLU A 4 -14.45 -44.76 -5.50
C GLU A 4 -14.74 -43.26 -5.30
N ILE A 5 -14.79 -42.51 -6.40
CA ILE A 5 -15.15 -41.08 -6.39
C ILE A 5 -16.61 -40.91 -5.95
N THR A 6 -17.53 -41.77 -6.41
CA THR A 6 -18.95 -41.72 -6.00
C THR A 6 -19.13 -41.98 -4.51
N VAL A 7 -18.39 -42.93 -3.94
CA VAL A 7 -18.45 -43.24 -2.50
C VAL A 7 -17.90 -42.09 -1.65
N LYS A 8 -16.81 -41.45 -2.10
CA LYS A 8 -16.22 -40.28 -1.41
C LYS A 8 -17.18 -39.08 -1.44
N LEU A 9 -17.86 -38.84 -2.56
CA LEU A 9 -18.87 -37.78 -2.68
C LEU A 9 -20.07 -38.02 -1.74
N ASP A 10 -20.59 -39.25 -1.66
CA ASP A 10 -21.71 -39.58 -0.77
C ASP A 10 -21.35 -39.36 0.72
N LYS A 11 -20.11 -39.69 1.09
CA LYS A 11 -19.60 -39.47 2.46
C LYS A 11 -19.46 -37.99 2.80
N VAL A 12 -19.01 -37.17 1.85
CA VAL A 12 -18.91 -35.70 2.03
C VAL A 12 -20.30 -35.07 2.13
N CYS A 13 -21.25 -35.47 1.28
CA CYS A 13 -22.64 -35.00 1.36
C CYS A 13 -23.29 -35.34 2.71
N LYS A 14 -23.08 -36.56 3.23
CA LYS A 14 -23.56 -36.94 4.55
C LYS A 14 -22.95 -36.08 5.66
N ALA A 15 -21.64 -35.84 5.64
CA ALA A 15 -20.95 -35.02 6.64
C ALA A 15 -21.43 -33.56 6.66
N VAL A 16 -21.63 -32.95 5.49
CA VAL A 16 -22.11 -31.56 5.36
C VAL A 16 -23.55 -31.42 5.87
N ASN A 17 -24.42 -32.37 5.58
CA ASN A 17 -25.81 -32.33 6.02
C ASN A 17 -25.96 -32.52 7.54
N SER A 18 -25.13 -33.36 8.17
CA SER A 18 -25.12 -33.48 9.64
C SER A 18 -24.60 -32.23 10.37
N LYS A 19 -23.75 -31.41 9.73
CA LYS A 19 -23.24 -30.16 10.34
C LYS A 19 -24.22 -28.99 10.23
N LYS A 20 -25.13 -29.00 9.25
CA LYS A 20 -26.14 -27.96 9.04
C LYS A 20 -27.31 -28.02 10.04
N ALA A 21 -27.57 -29.19 10.61
CA ALA A 21 -28.66 -29.36 11.58
C ALA A 21 -28.41 -28.61 12.91
N GLY A 22 -27.16 -28.47 13.36
CA GLY A 22 -26.85 -27.79 14.63
C GLY A 22 -26.91 -26.26 14.58
N SER A 23 -26.66 -25.64 13.41
CA SER A 23 -26.64 -24.17 13.29
C SER A 23 -28.03 -23.53 13.23
N GLY A 24 -29.09 -24.31 12.94
CA GLY A 24 -30.45 -23.79 12.81
C GLY A 24 -31.08 -23.42 14.15
N ASP A 25 -30.85 -24.26 15.17
CA ASP A 25 -31.43 -24.09 16.50
C ASP A 25 -30.81 -22.90 17.25
N ASP A 26 -29.51 -22.66 17.08
CA ASP A 26 -28.81 -21.51 17.66
C ASP A 26 -29.33 -20.17 17.08
N ILE A 27 -29.61 -20.14 15.77
CA ILE A 27 -30.18 -18.95 15.11
C ILE A 27 -31.61 -18.70 15.59
N ALA A 28 -32.41 -19.76 15.78
CA ALA A 28 -33.76 -19.62 16.31
C ALA A 28 -33.76 -19.11 17.77
N ASN A 29 -32.82 -19.59 18.59
CA ASN A 29 -32.68 -19.18 19.99
C ASN A 29 -32.20 -17.71 20.12
N LEU A 30 -31.21 -17.29 19.32
CA LEU A 30 -30.77 -15.90 19.27
C LEU A 30 -31.87 -14.95 18.78
N LYS A 31 -32.70 -15.41 17.83
CA LYS A 31 -33.83 -14.62 17.33
C LYS A 31 -34.93 -14.45 18.38
N ALA A 32 -35.21 -15.48 19.18
CA ALA A 32 -36.13 -15.39 20.31
C ALA A 32 -35.62 -14.43 21.41
N GLN A 33 -34.32 -14.47 21.74
CA GLN A 33 -33.70 -13.55 22.71
C GLN A 33 -33.79 -12.08 22.28
N ILE A 34 -33.57 -11.78 20.99
CA ILE A 34 -33.67 -10.41 20.46
C ILE A 34 -35.11 -9.90 20.54
N GLU A 35 -36.11 -10.76 20.33
CA GLU A 35 -37.53 -10.38 20.37
C GLU A 35 -38.10 -10.25 21.80
N GLU A 36 -37.44 -10.84 22.80
CA GLU A 36 -37.80 -10.72 24.22
C GLU A 36 -37.22 -9.46 24.89
N SER A 37 -36.07 -8.96 24.41
CA SER A 37 -35.39 -7.79 24.97
C SER A 37 -36.20 -6.46 25.00
N PRO A 38 -37.13 -6.14 24.07
CA PRO A 38 -37.82 -4.84 24.10
C PRO A 38 -39.01 -4.76 25.08
N ARG A 39 -39.41 -5.86 25.75
CA ARG A 39 -40.53 -5.83 26.71
C ARG A 39 -40.12 -5.51 28.15
N GLY A 40 -38.84 -5.64 28.50
CA GLY A 40 -38.34 -5.43 29.87
C GLY A 40 -38.03 -3.98 30.27
N LEU A 41 -37.94 -3.04 29.33
CA LEU A 41 -37.50 -1.66 29.59
C LEU A 41 -38.60 -0.60 29.47
N LYS A 42 -39.85 -1.01 29.18
CA LYS A 42 -40.97 -0.08 29.00
C LYS A 42 -41.87 -0.03 30.23
N GLY A 43 -41.27 0.31 31.37
CA GLY A 43 -42.00 0.43 32.62
C GLY A 43 -41.23 1.17 33.70
N LYS A 44 -40.99 2.48 33.51
CA LYS A 44 -41.12 3.54 34.54
C LYS A 44 -40.36 4.87 34.29
N CYS A 45 -39.57 5.04 33.22
CA CYS A 45 -38.79 6.29 33.04
C CYS A 45 -39.09 7.16 31.80
N ALA A 46 -40.03 6.79 30.93
CA ALA A 46 -40.20 7.50 29.65
C ALA A 46 -40.79 8.92 29.76
N VAL A 47 -41.55 9.25 30.82
CA VAL A 47 -42.26 10.54 30.88
C VAL A 47 -41.34 11.69 31.34
N ALA A 48 -40.35 11.42 32.18
CA ALA A 48 -39.45 12.45 32.68
C ALA A 48 -38.33 12.81 31.68
N GLU A 49 -37.85 11.83 30.93
CA GLU A 49 -36.79 12.03 29.92
C GLU A 49 -37.32 12.83 28.72
N ASP A 50 -38.56 12.60 28.28
CA ASP A 50 -39.14 13.36 27.16
C ASP A 50 -39.34 14.84 27.53
N ASP A 51 -39.81 15.15 28.74
CA ASP A 51 -39.95 16.54 29.21
C ASP A 51 -38.59 17.25 29.33
N GLU A 52 -37.56 16.53 29.76
CA GLU A 52 -36.20 17.08 29.87
C GLU A 52 -35.56 17.30 28.49
N VAL A 53 -35.78 16.38 27.55
CA VAL A 53 -35.33 16.52 26.16
C VAL A 53 -36.04 17.70 25.47
N VAL A 54 -37.33 17.90 25.72
CA VAL A 54 -38.07 19.06 25.18
C VAL A 54 -37.51 20.36 25.76
N ARG A 55 -37.26 20.41 27.07
CA ARG A 55 -36.68 21.58 27.75
C ARG A 55 -35.27 21.91 27.25
N LEU A 56 -34.40 20.91 27.07
CA LEU A 56 -33.06 21.09 26.51
C LEU A 56 -33.10 21.56 25.05
N ARG A 57 -34.05 21.09 24.23
CA ARG A 57 -34.20 21.59 22.86
C ARG A 57 -34.57 23.07 22.82
N VAL A 58 -35.45 23.53 23.71
CA VAL A 58 -35.80 24.96 23.82
C VAL A 58 -34.60 25.80 24.23
N GLU A 59 -33.82 25.34 25.22
CA GLU A 59 -32.63 26.05 25.71
C GLU A 59 -31.53 26.13 24.64
N VAL A 60 -31.32 25.07 23.85
CA VAL A 60 -30.38 25.08 22.71
C VAL A 60 -30.81 26.08 21.63
N VAL A 61 -32.10 26.17 21.31
CA VAL A 61 -32.61 27.15 20.34
C VAL A 61 -32.42 28.58 20.88
N GLN A 62 -32.69 28.79 22.16
CA GLN A 62 -32.53 30.09 22.82
C GLN A 62 -31.06 30.50 22.87
N LEU A 63 -30.15 29.62 23.28
CA LEU A 63 -28.70 29.88 23.27
C LEU A 63 -28.18 30.17 21.87
N LYS A 64 -28.66 29.44 20.85
CA LYS A 64 -28.28 29.68 19.45
C LYS A 64 -28.76 31.04 18.95
N GLN A 65 -29.96 31.48 19.35
CA GLN A 65 -30.46 32.83 19.04
C GLN A 65 -29.69 33.91 19.82
N SER A 66 -29.36 33.69 21.09
CA SER A 66 -28.54 34.62 21.88
C SER A 66 -27.12 34.74 21.33
N GLN A 67 -26.55 33.64 20.82
CA GLN A 67 -25.22 33.65 20.19
C GLN A 67 -25.22 34.40 18.85
N MET A 68 -26.33 34.34 18.11
CA MET A 68 -26.55 35.17 16.91
C MET A 68 -26.80 36.65 17.24
N GLY A 69 -27.36 36.96 18.42
CA GLY A 69 -27.64 38.34 18.85
C GLY A 69 -26.48 39.07 19.55
N VAL A 70 -25.55 38.34 20.18
CA VAL A 70 -24.48 38.94 21.02
C VAL A 70 -23.14 39.08 20.29
N SER A 71 -23.01 38.59 19.05
CA SER A 71 -21.76 38.72 18.27
C SER A 71 -21.69 39.98 17.39
N THR A 72 -22.34 41.07 17.80
CA THR A 72 -22.52 42.26 16.93
C THR A 72 -22.14 43.57 17.61
N PHE A 73 -21.10 43.60 18.47
CA PHE A 73 -20.66 44.88 19.05
C PHE A 73 -19.15 44.96 19.33
N ALA A 74 -18.30 44.66 18.33
CA ALA A 74 -16.93 45.21 18.25
C ALA A 74 -16.23 44.83 16.93
N THR A 75 -16.72 45.34 15.78
CA THR A 75 -15.94 45.61 14.53
C THR A 75 -16.90 45.89 13.36
N PHE A 76 -17.71 46.95 13.46
CA PHE A 76 -18.33 47.57 12.27
C PHE A 76 -17.41 48.73 11.89
N THR A 77 -16.47 48.54 10.96
CA THR A 77 -16.56 49.24 9.66
C THR A 77 -15.90 48.50 8.48
N LYS A 78 -15.43 47.24 8.63
CA LYS A 78 -14.69 46.54 7.54
C LYS A 78 -15.35 45.27 6.98
N ALA A 79 -16.48 44.84 7.55
CA ALA A 79 -17.16 43.59 7.22
C ALA A 79 -17.73 43.41 5.79
N PRO A 80 -18.16 44.44 5.03
CA PRO A 80 -18.69 44.18 3.67
C PRO A 80 -17.58 43.78 2.68
N ASN A 81 -16.36 44.26 2.87
CA ASN A 81 -15.24 44.00 1.98
C ASN A 81 -14.76 42.53 2.06
N ASP A 82 -14.79 41.93 3.26
CA ASP A 82 -14.34 40.54 3.47
C ASP A 82 -15.28 39.52 2.79
N LEU A 83 -16.58 39.83 2.68
CA LEU A 83 -17.55 38.96 1.99
C LEU A 83 -17.35 39.01 0.47
N GLU A 84 -17.12 40.20 -0.09
CA GLU A 84 -16.80 40.37 -1.51
C GLU A 84 -15.49 39.67 -1.89
N GLU A 85 -14.45 39.78 -1.04
CA GLU A 85 -13.18 39.06 -1.24
C GLU A 85 -13.36 37.54 -1.18
N LEU A 86 -14.21 37.02 -0.28
CA LEU A 86 -14.54 35.59 -0.21
C LEU A 86 -15.27 35.10 -1.48
N VAL A 87 -16.19 35.90 -2.02
CA VAL A 87 -16.88 35.58 -3.27
C VAL A 87 -15.87 35.57 -4.43
N ARG A 88 -14.98 36.56 -4.50
CA ARG A 88 -13.92 36.63 -5.52
C ARG A 88 -12.99 35.41 -5.45
N LEU A 89 -12.51 35.05 -4.26
CA LEU A 89 -11.64 33.89 -4.06
C LEU A 89 -12.31 32.58 -4.46
N ARG A 90 -13.60 32.42 -4.16
CA ARG A 90 -14.36 31.23 -4.59
C ARG A 90 -14.52 31.17 -6.10
N LEU A 91 -14.72 32.32 -6.75
CA LEU A 91 -14.80 32.40 -8.21
C LEU A 91 -13.45 32.05 -8.85
N GLU A 92 -12.36 32.64 -8.37
CA GLU A 92 -11.00 32.31 -8.84
C GLU A 92 -10.66 30.81 -8.63
N GLN A 93 -11.10 30.23 -7.51
CA GLN A 93 -10.95 28.79 -7.27
C GLN A 93 -11.79 27.95 -8.24
N ALA A 94 -13.00 28.38 -8.58
CA ALA A 94 -13.84 27.71 -9.55
C ALA A 94 -13.24 27.81 -10.97
N ASP A 95 -12.72 28.98 -11.34
CA ASP A 95 -12.10 29.22 -12.65
C ASP A 95 -10.81 28.42 -12.82
N THR A 96 -9.94 28.40 -11.80
CA THR A 96 -8.72 27.58 -11.83
C THR A 96 -9.04 26.10 -11.92
N LYS A 97 -10.07 25.63 -11.19
CA LYS A 97 -10.55 24.25 -11.31
C LYS A 97 -11.07 23.97 -12.72
N ALA A 98 -11.92 24.84 -13.27
CA ALA A 98 -12.47 24.68 -14.62
C ALA A 98 -11.37 24.67 -15.69
N ALA A 99 -10.33 25.50 -15.55
CA ALA A 99 -9.19 25.52 -16.46
C ALA A 99 -8.35 24.23 -16.39
N ILE A 100 -8.18 23.64 -15.20
CA ILE A 100 -7.51 22.35 -15.03
C ILE A 100 -8.35 21.24 -15.66
N ASP A 101 -9.64 21.20 -15.39
CA ASP A 101 -10.56 20.19 -15.94
C ASP A 101 -10.59 20.27 -17.49
N GLN A 102 -10.60 21.47 -18.07
CA GLN A 102 -10.50 21.66 -19.52
C GLN A 102 -9.16 21.17 -20.09
N ARG A 103 -8.04 21.45 -19.42
CA ARG A 103 -6.72 20.95 -19.83
C ARG A 103 -6.68 19.42 -19.76
N PHE A 104 -7.31 18.82 -18.76
CA PHE A 104 -7.38 17.38 -18.61
C PHE A 104 -8.20 16.74 -19.74
N GLU A 105 -9.40 17.26 -20.04
CA GLU A 105 -10.23 16.81 -21.17
C GLU A 105 -9.46 16.88 -22.51
N SER A 106 -8.72 17.97 -22.74
CA SER A 106 -7.89 18.12 -23.94
C SER A 106 -6.79 17.06 -24.03
N LEU A 107 -6.13 16.73 -22.92
CA LEU A 107 -5.11 15.67 -22.87
C LEU A 107 -5.73 14.29 -23.10
N GLU A 108 -6.91 14.02 -22.54
CA GLU A 108 -7.65 12.78 -22.78
C GLU A 108 -8.06 12.61 -24.24
N GLU A 109 -8.45 13.70 -24.91
CA GLU A 109 -8.74 13.70 -26.35
C GLU A 109 -7.50 13.38 -27.18
N VAL A 110 -6.34 13.96 -26.86
CA VAL A 110 -5.07 13.65 -27.52
C VAL A 110 -4.69 12.17 -27.32
N ILE A 111 -4.85 11.64 -26.11
CA ILE A 111 -4.58 10.21 -25.83
C ILE A 111 -5.52 9.31 -26.64
N ARG A 112 -6.82 9.64 -26.72
CA ARG A 112 -7.79 8.90 -27.54
C ARG A 112 -7.42 8.93 -29.02
N ALA A 113 -7.03 10.10 -29.54
CA ALA A 113 -6.63 10.26 -30.94
C ALA A 113 -5.36 9.44 -31.26
N LEU A 114 -4.35 9.48 -30.39
CA LEU A 114 -3.12 8.71 -30.54
C LEU A 114 -3.37 7.19 -30.51
N ARG A 115 -4.19 6.70 -29.57
CA ARG A 115 -4.56 5.27 -29.53
C ARG A 115 -5.23 4.83 -30.82
N LYS A 116 -6.18 5.62 -31.34
CA LYS A 116 -6.83 5.34 -32.61
C LYS A 116 -5.85 5.34 -33.79
N GLN A 117 -4.84 6.22 -33.79
CA GLN A 117 -3.79 6.21 -34.82
C GLN A 117 -2.92 4.95 -34.73
N CYS A 118 -2.56 4.49 -33.53
CA CYS A 118 -1.84 3.23 -33.33
C CYS A 118 -2.67 2.04 -33.85
N GLU A 119 -3.95 1.93 -33.49
CA GLU A 119 -4.86 0.89 -33.96
C GLU A 119 -4.97 0.88 -35.50
N LEU A 120 -5.07 2.07 -36.13
CA LEU A 120 -5.10 2.19 -37.59
C LEU A 120 -3.78 1.76 -38.24
N ALA A 121 -2.64 2.11 -37.62
CA ALA A 121 -1.33 1.72 -38.10
C ALA A 121 -1.12 0.19 -37.99
N GLU A 122 -1.55 -0.43 -36.89
CA GLU A 122 -1.54 -1.87 -36.70
C GLU A 122 -2.44 -2.58 -37.72
N ALA A 123 -3.69 -2.12 -37.90
CA ALA A 123 -4.58 -2.68 -38.90
C ALA A 123 -4.00 -2.56 -40.32
N ASN A 124 -3.35 -1.45 -40.64
CA ASN A 124 -2.67 -1.28 -41.92
C ASN A 124 -1.47 -2.23 -42.05
N ALA A 125 -0.64 -2.37 -41.01
CA ALA A 125 0.47 -3.32 -41.00
C ALA A 125 0.00 -4.77 -41.18
N ASP A 126 -1.13 -5.14 -40.57
CA ASP A 126 -1.77 -6.44 -40.76
C ASP A 126 -2.25 -6.64 -42.21
N VAL A 127 -2.81 -5.60 -42.85
CA VAL A 127 -3.17 -5.66 -44.27
C VAL A 127 -1.94 -5.89 -45.15
N TRP A 128 -0.84 -5.15 -44.92
CA TRP A 128 0.40 -5.33 -45.66
C TRP A 128 1.04 -6.71 -45.41
N SER A 129 0.99 -7.19 -44.18
CA SER A 129 1.43 -8.53 -43.80
C SER A 129 0.61 -9.60 -44.53
N ASN A 130 -0.71 -9.47 -44.51
CA ASN A 130 -1.62 -10.38 -45.21
C ASN A 130 -1.42 -10.33 -46.73
N GLU A 131 -1.17 -9.17 -47.33
CA GLU A 131 -0.90 -9.04 -48.77
C GLU A 131 0.46 -9.65 -49.16
N ALA A 132 1.50 -9.45 -48.34
CA ALA A 132 2.79 -10.08 -48.55
C ALA A 132 2.72 -11.62 -48.43
N LEU A 133 1.93 -12.12 -47.47
CA LEU A 133 1.65 -13.55 -47.31
C LEU A 133 0.75 -14.11 -48.41
N ARG A 134 -0.12 -13.26 -48.96
CA ARG A 134 -0.87 -13.48 -50.20
C ARG A 134 0.06 -13.35 -51.40
N SER A 135 1.22 -14.01 -51.32
CA SER A 135 1.98 -14.42 -52.48
C SER A 135 1.00 -15.06 -53.47
N VAL A 136 0.57 -14.27 -54.44
CA VAL A 136 -0.03 -14.76 -55.68
C VAL A 136 1.12 -15.40 -56.43
N ASN A 137 1.54 -16.54 -55.90
CA ASN A 137 2.46 -17.49 -56.48
C ASN A 137 1.72 -18.20 -57.62
N LYS A 138 1.30 -17.41 -58.61
CA LYS A 138 0.78 -17.87 -59.91
C LYS A 138 1.50 -17.20 -61.08
N ARG A 139 2.53 -16.38 -60.85
CA ARG A 139 3.51 -16.07 -61.90
C ARG A 139 4.65 -17.07 -61.83
N GLY A 140 4.38 -18.24 -62.39
CA GLY A 140 5.39 -19.22 -62.76
C GLY A 140 6.16 -19.80 -61.57
N SER A 141 5.65 -20.93 -61.06
CA SER A 141 6.53 -22.09 -61.13
C SER A 141 7.01 -22.15 -62.58
N VAL A 142 8.20 -21.63 -62.84
CA VAL A 142 8.95 -22.06 -64.00
C VAL A 142 9.11 -23.54 -63.74
N ALA A 143 8.19 -24.32 -64.31
CA ALA A 143 8.43 -25.70 -64.58
C ALA A 143 9.73 -25.70 -65.38
N ILE A 144 10.84 -25.94 -64.67
CA ILE A 144 12.07 -26.39 -65.30
C ILE A 144 11.64 -27.72 -65.92
N GLY A 145 11.19 -27.65 -67.17
CA GLY A 145 10.87 -28.83 -67.95
C GLY A 145 12.09 -29.75 -67.93
N PRO A 146 11.88 -31.08 -68.07
CA PRO A 146 12.97 -32.04 -68.09
C PRO A 146 14.00 -31.57 -69.13
N THR A 147 15.16 -31.16 -68.63
CA THR A 147 16.26 -30.69 -69.46
C THR A 147 16.65 -31.84 -70.39
N PRO A 148 16.57 -31.68 -71.71
CA PRO A 148 16.89 -32.74 -72.65
C PRO A 148 18.35 -33.17 -72.45
N GLY A 149 18.54 -34.47 -72.27
CA GLY A 149 19.87 -35.08 -72.16
C GLY A 149 20.73 -34.63 -73.32
N THR A 150 21.75 -33.83 -73.03
CA THR A 150 22.82 -33.53 -73.99
C THR A 150 24.11 -34.05 -73.39
N GLU A 151 24.53 -35.14 -73.99
CA GLU A 151 25.76 -35.86 -73.77
C GLU A 151 26.97 -34.94 -73.96
N ALA A 152 27.94 -35.07 -73.06
CA ALA A 152 29.36 -34.79 -73.24
C ALA A 152 29.78 -33.43 -73.86
N ARG A 153 30.23 -32.52 -72.98
CA ARG A 153 31.67 -32.13 -72.90
C ARG A 153 31.91 -31.20 -71.72
N VAL A 154 32.85 -31.65 -70.88
CA VAL A 154 33.69 -30.91 -69.94
C VAL A 154 33.50 -29.38 -70.00
N ARG A 155 32.66 -28.86 -69.10
CA ARG A 155 32.68 -27.43 -68.76
C ARG A 155 33.08 -27.30 -67.29
N LEU A 156 34.06 -26.42 -67.12
CA LEU A 156 34.70 -26.02 -65.88
C LEU A 156 33.68 -25.83 -64.75
N LYS A 157 33.95 -26.44 -63.59
CA LYS A 157 33.29 -26.13 -62.32
C LYS A 157 33.47 -24.64 -62.03
N VAL A 158 32.51 -23.82 -62.46
CA VAL A 158 32.33 -22.47 -61.96
C VAL A 158 31.31 -22.60 -60.84
N THR A 159 31.82 -22.60 -59.61
CA THR A 159 31.04 -22.36 -58.40
C THR A 159 30.15 -21.14 -58.66
N PRO A 160 28.82 -21.21 -58.53
CA PRO A 160 28.00 -20.01 -58.61
C PRO A 160 28.51 -19.08 -57.53
N ILE A 161 29.04 -17.93 -57.94
CA ILE A 161 29.37 -16.83 -57.03
C ILE A 161 28.07 -16.50 -56.31
N ALA A 162 27.96 -17.02 -55.08
CA ALA A 162 26.90 -16.69 -54.17
C ALA A 162 26.89 -15.16 -54.05
N SER A 163 25.80 -14.54 -54.49
CA SER A 163 25.58 -13.11 -54.37
C SER A 163 25.68 -12.71 -52.89
N ALA A 164 26.85 -12.22 -52.49
CA ALA A 164 27.19 -11.86 -51.11
C ALA A 164 26.47 -10.58 -50.62
N CYS A 165 25.51 -10.04 -51.37
CA CYS A 165 24.89 -8.76 -51.06
C CYS A 165 23.53 -8.87 -50.33
N ALA A 166 22.80 -9.99 -50.44
CA ALA A 166 21.45 -10.08 -49.88
C ALA A 166 21.41 -10.30 -48.36
N VAL A 167 22.32 -11.13 -47.82
CA VAL A 167 22.36 -11.45 -46.38
C VAL A 167 22.71 -10.22 -45.52
N ASN A 168 23.52 -9.30 -46.06
CA ASN A 168 23.91 -8.08 -45.35
C ASN A 168 22.74 -7.13 -45.07
N GLN A 169 21.72 -7.07 -45.94
CA GLN A 169 20.57 -6.19 -45.72
C GLN A 169 19.66 -6.71 -44.60
N GLN A 170 19.45 -8.02 -44.54
CA GLN A 170 18.63 -8.64 -43.49
C GLN A 170 19.28 -8.50 -42.10
N ILE A 171 20.59 -8.73 -42.01
CA ILE A 171 21.34 -8.54 -40.76
C ILE A 171 21.29 -7.07 -40.32
N LYS A 172 21.46 -6.13 -41.26
CA LYS A 172 21.35 -4.70 -40.97
C LYS A 172 19.97 -4.33 -40.40
N GLY A 173 18.89 -4.82 -41.00
CA GLY A 173 17.52 -4.56 -40.49
C GLY A 173 17.23 -5.19 -39.12
N ILE A 174 17.85 -6.33 -38.80
CA ILE A 174 17.75 -6.94 -37.46
C ILE A 174 18.48 -6.07 -36.43
N VAL A 175 19.69 -5.61 -36.74
CA VAL A 175 20.48 -4.74 -35.85
C VAL A 175 19.76 -3.40 -35.61
N GLU A 176 19.18 -2.80 -36.65
CA GLU A 176 18.42 -1.55 -36.53
C GLU A 176 17.18 -1.71 -35.63
N ARG A 177 16.39 -2.78 -35.79
CA ARG A 177 15.25 -3.05 -34.91
C ARG A 177 15.69 -3.30 -33.46
N HIS A 178 16.74 -4.08 -33.26
CA HIS A 178 17.26 -4.33 -31.92
C HIS A 178 17.78 -3.05 -31.26
N GLN A 179 18.42 -2.16 -32.03
CA GLN A 179 18.86 -0.87 -31.54
C GLN A 179 17.68 0.01 -31.11
N GLN A 180 16.60 0.04 -31.90
CA GLN A 180 15.36 0.76 -31.55
C GLN A 180 14.72 0.20 -30.27
N GLU A 181 14.64 -1.12 -30.11
CA GLU A 181 14.14 -1.76 -28.89
C GLU A 181 14.98 -1.40 -27.66
N VAL A 182 16.32 -1.42 -27.81
CA VAL A 182 17.25 -1.04 -26.75
C VAL A 182 17.08 0.43 -26.35
N ASP A 183 16.90 1.34 -27.31
CA ASP A 183 16.74 2.76 -27.02
C ASP A 183 15.37 3.06 -26.39
N LEU A 184 14.31 2.38 -26.83
CA LEU A 184 13.00 2.43 -26.16
C LEU A 184 13.09 1.95 -24.70
N LEU A 185 13.79 0.85 -24.44
CA LEU A 185 14.00 0.34 -23.07
C LEU A 185 14.79 1.32 -22.20
N LYS A 186 15.80 2.02 -22.76
CA LYS A 186 16.52 3.08 -22.05
C LYS A 186 15.59 4.25 -21.72
N GLU A 187 14.78 4.69 -22.69
CA GLU A 187 13.83 5.79 -22.49
C GLU A 187 12.80 5.43 -21.42
N MET A 188 12.24 4.22 -21.44
CA MET A 188 11.30 3.75 -20.42
C MET A 188 11.92 3.73 -19.02
N ARG A 189 13.14 3.22 -18.88
CA ARG A 189 13.86 3.22 -17.59
C ARG A 189 14.15 4.63 -17.10
N LEU A 190 14.57 5.53 -17.99
CA LEU A 190 14.82 6.93 -17.66
C LEU A 190 13.53 7.63 -17.18
N LYS A 191 12.41 7.38 -17.87
CA LYS A 191 11.10 7.92 -17.50
C LYS A 191 10.61 7.38 -16.15
N GLU A 192 10.81 6.09 -15.87
CA GLU A 192 10.48 5.50 -14.58
C GLU A 192 11.30 6.11 -13.43
N VAL A 193 12.61 6.27 -13.63
CA VAL A 193 13.49 6.92 -12.62
C VAL A 193 13.07 8.36 -12.37
N ASN A 194 12.75 9.13 -13.42
CA ASN A 194 12.26 10.50 -13.26
C ASN A 194 10.92 10.54 -12.51
N ALA A 195 9.97 9.64 -12.81
CA ALA A 195 8.70 9.58 -12.10
C ALA A 195 8.88 9.24 -10.61
N ARG A 196 9.82 8.34 -10.26
CA ARG A 196 10.17 8.08 -8.86
C ARG A 196 10.75 9.32 -8.19
N LYS A 197 11.68 10.00 -8.86
CA LYS A 197 12.29 11.23 -8.34
C LYS A 197 11.25 12.34 -8.10
N GLU A 198 10.35 12.59 -9.05
CA GLU A 198 9.28 13.60 -8.90
C GLU A 198 8.34 13.27 -7.73
N SER A 199 8.01 11.99 -7.54
CA SER A 199 7.17 11.56 -6.41
C SER A 199 7.89 11.65 -5.06
N GLU A 200 9.18 11.34 -5.01
CA GLU A 200 10.03 11.58 -3.83
C GLU A 200 10.11 13.08 -3.50
N GLU A 201 10.31 13.95 -4.50
CA GLU A 201 10.32 15.40 -4.32
C GLU A 201 8.96 15.94 -3.84
N GLU A 202 7.82 15.36 -4.28
CA GLU A 202 6.50 15.73 -3.77
C GLU A 202 6.30 15.27 -2.31
N VAL A 203 6.76 14.07 -1.96
CA VAL A 203 6.72 13.57 -0.57
C VAL A 203 7.54 14.49 0.34
N ASP A 204 8.73 14.90 -0.09
CA ASP A 204 9.57 15.82 0.68
C ASP A 204 8.92 17.20 0.83
N ARG A 205 8.29 17.74 -0.23
CA ARG A 205 7.51 18.99 -0.15
C ARG A 205 6.33 18.88 0.81
N LEU A 206 5.58 17.78 0.78
CA LEU A 206 4.47 17.54 1.71
C LEU A 206 4.96 17.39 3.15
N LYS A 207 6.09 16.71 3.35
CA LYS A 207 6.73 16.57 4.66
C LYS A 207 7.20 17.91 5.20
N GLU A 208 7.77 18.77 4.38
CA GLU A 208 8.13 20.13 4.75
C GLU A 208 6.89 20.96 5.10
N ALA A 209 5.82 20.89 4.29
CA ALA A 209 4.56 21.57 4.57
C ALA A 209 3.95 21.12 5.91
N MET A 210 3.98 19.81 6.19
CA MET A 210 3.56 19.22 7.47
C MET A 210 4.43 19.69 8.63
N ALA A 211 5.75 19.78 8.45
CA ALA A 211 6.65 20.31 9.47
C ALA A 211 6.39 21.80 9.75
N ARG A 212 6.16 22.61 8.71
CA ARG A 212 5.81 24.04 8.84
C ARG A 212 4.47 24.24 9.55
N LEU A 213 3.45 23.43 9.23
CA LEU A 213 2.15 23.49 9.91
C LEU A 213 2.22 22.97 11.36
N GLY A 214 2.92 21.87 11.58
CA GLY A 214 3.07 21.23 12.90
C GLY A 214 3.90 22.06 13.89
N THR A 215 4.85 22.86 13.40
CA THR A 215 5.66 23.73 14.26
C THR A 215 5.10 25.15 14.40
N GLY A 216 4.34 25.64 13.41
CA GLY A 216 3.84 27.01 13.36
C GLY A 216 2.55 27.28 14.15
N ARG A 217 1.69 26.27 14.34
CA ARG A 217 0.52 26.37 15.23
C ARG A 217 0.78 25.69 16.57
N LYS A 218 1.72 26.25 17.34
CA LYS A 218 1.42 26.39 18.77
C LYS A 218 0.24 27.33 18.84
N THR A 219 -0.96 26.77 18.69
CA THR A 219 -2.18 27.42 19.14
C THR A 219 -1.83 28.01 20.48
N LYS A 220 -1.88 29.34 20.60
CA LYS A 220 -2.08 30.01 21.87
C LYS A 220 -3.38 29.43 22.39
N GLY A 221 -3.29 28.23 22.97
CA GLY A 221 -4.39 27.49 23.51
C GLY A 221 -4.94 28.39 24.58
N THR A 222 -6.15 28.85 24.35
CA THR A 222 -7.01 29.25 25.45
C THR A 222 -6.89 28.15 26.50
N ASN A 223 -6.68 28.55 27.76
CA ASN A 223 -6.40 27.73 28.94
C ASN A 223 -7.52 26.71 29.28
N LEU A 224 -8.34 26.30 28.31
CA LEU A 224 -9.51 25.46 28.52
C LEU A 224 -9.11 24.02 28.86
N LYS A 225 -8.11 23.44 28.18
CA LYS A 225 -7.65 22.07 28.48
C LYS A 225 -7.11 21.96 29.91
N THR A 226 -6.19 22.86 30.29
CA THR A 226 -5.65 22.90 31.65
C THR A 226 -6.74 23.21 32.68
N ARG A 227 -7.73 24.06 32.36
CA ARG A 227 -8.88 24.30 33.26
C ARG A 227 -9.79 23.07 33.38
N MET A 228 -9.99 22.29 32.32
CA MET A 228 -10.75 21.04 32.39
C MET A 228 -10.01 19.97 33.19
N ASP A 229 -8.68 19.86 33.04
CA ASP A 229 -7.87 18.92 33.83
C ASP A 229 -7.79 19.35 35.32
N ILE A 230 -7.79 20.66 35.62
CA ILE A 230 -7.91 21.15 37.01
C ILE A 230 -9.28 20.82 37.60
N VAL A 231 -10.36 20.99 36.84
CA VAL A 231 -11.72 20.68 37.32
C VAL A 231 -11.94 19.18 37.46
N ALA A 232 -11.32 18.35 36.62
CA ALA A 232 -11.39 16.89 36.71
C ALA A 232 -10.42 16.29 37.75
N GLY A 233 -9.33 16.99 38.09
CA GLY A 233 -8.24 16.47 38.94
C GLY A 233 -8.35 16.75 40.43
N VAL A 234 -9.26 17.63 40.89
CA VAL A 234 -9.50 17.88 42.33
C VAL A 234 -10.48 16.83 42.90
N SER A 235 -10.25 15.56 42.58
CA SER A 235 -10.82 14.46 43.33
C SER A 235 -9.68 13.80 44.10
N THR A 236 -9.68 14.11 45.40
CA THR A 236 -8.78 13.61 46.41
C THR A 236 -8.57 12.10 46.28
N ARG A 237 -7.35 11.67 45.94
CA ARG A 237 -6.58 10.62 46.66
C ARG A 237 -5.25 10.36 45.96
N LYS A 238 -4.20 10.85 46.63
CA LYS A 238 -2.94 10.17 46.92
C LYS A 238 -2.87 8.72 46.41
N ASP A 239 -2.13 8.50 45.33
CA ASP A 239 -0.99 7.56 45.29
C ASP A 239 -0.21 7.74 43.98
N HIS A 240 1.09 7.50 44.05
CA HIS A 240 2.07 7.65 42.97
C HIS A 240 1.81 6.64 41.84
N GLY A 241 0.86 6.96 40.96
CA GLY A 241 0.51 6.16 39.79
C GLY A 241 1.33 6.56 38.57
N VAL A 242 2.23 5.66 38.15
CA VAL A 242 2.89 5.66 36.84
C VAL A 242 1.88 6.07 35.77
N THR A 243 2.09 7.24 35.16
CA THR A 243 1.27 7.72 34.05
C THR A 243 1.48 6.75 32.91
N MET A 244 0.56 5.81 32.71
CA MET A 244 0.60 4.90 31.57
C MET A 244 0.52 5.74 30.31
N ALA A 245 1.66 5.88 29.63
CA ALA A 245 1.74 6.56 28.36
C ALA A 245 0.70 5.93 27.42
N SER A 246 -0.08 6.78 26.75
CA SER A 246 -1.05 6.33 25.74
C SER A 246 -0.36 5.32 24.79
N PRO A 247 -0.99 4.19 24.45
CA PRO A 247 -0.40 3.17 23.58
C PRO A 247 0.21 3.76 22.28
N MET A 248 -0.40 4.82 21.77
CA MET A 248 0.07 5.52 20.57
C MET A 248 1.37 6.30 20.79
N ALA A 249 1.58 6.86 21.99
CA ALA A 249 2.81 7.53 22.36
C ALA A 249 3.98 6.53 22.50
N ILE A 250 3.69 5.31 22.99
CA ILE A 250 4.67 4.23 23.11
C ILE A 250 5.11 3.76 21.72
N VAL A 251 4.17 3.58 20.79
CA VAL A 251 4.49 3.20 19.39
C VAL A 251 5.32 4.28 18.71
N ASN A 252 4.92 5.55 18.82
CA ASN A 252 5.70 6.65 18.23
C ASN A 252 7.12 6.77 18.81
N ALA A 253 7.28 6.53 20.11
CA ALA A 253 8.60 6.52 20.75
C ALA A 253 9.46 5.34 20.28
N ARG A 254 8.86 4.15 20.11
CA ARG A 254 9.51 2.96 19.58
C ARG A 254 10.01 3.18 18.14
N ASP A 255 9.18 3.76 17.29
CA ASP A 255 9.52 4.04 15.89
C ASP A 255 10.62 5.10 15.78
N SER A 256 10.56 6.13 16.62
CA SER A 256 11.60 7.17 16.67
C SER A 256 12.96 6.58 17.06
N HIS A 257 12.97 5.67 18.05
CA HIS A 257 14.19 4.98 18.48
C HIS A 257 14.74 4.04 17.40
N LEU A 258 13.86 3.30 16.72
CA LEU A 258 14.25 2.41 15.62
C LEU A 258 14.90 3.19 14.46
N GLN A 259 14.34 4.36 14.13
CA GLN A 259 14.88 5.27 13.11
C GLN A 259 16.24 5.85 13.50
N GLU A 260 16.46 6.15 14.78
CA GLU A 260 17.75 6.66 15.24
C GLU A 260 18.84 5.58 15.18
N GLU A 261 18.55 4.35 15.60
CA GLU A 261 19.49 3.24 15.52
C GLU A 261 19.81 2.87 14.06
N THR A 262 18.82 2.84 13.17
CA THR A 262 19.08 2.61 11.73
C THR A 262 19.96 3.71 11.13
N LYS A 263 19.80 4.98 11.51
CA LYS A 263 20.69 6.07 11.07
C LYS A 263 22.13 5.88 11.57
N LYS A 264 22.32 5.50 12.84
CA LYS A 264 23.65 5.21 13.39
C LYS A 264 24.35 4.09 12.62
N LEU A 265 23.61 3.03 12.29
CA LEU A 265 24.14 1.87 11.58
C LEU A 265 24.39 2.11 10.08
N ARG A 266 23.69 3.07 9.44
CA ARG A 266 23.94 3.44 8.04
C ARG A 266 25.34 3.99 7.80
N LEU A 267 25.93 4.65 8.79
CA LEU A 267 27.27 5.25 8.69
C LEU A 267 28.41 4.26 8.93
N LEU A 268 28.10 3.04 9.40
CA LEU A 268 29.09 2.03 9.71
C LEU A 268 29.47 1.20 8.50
N LYS A 269 30.77 0.88 8.41
CA LYS A 269 31.31 -0.04 7.41
C LYS A 269 31.04 -1.49 7.82
N LYS A 270 31.26 -2.42 6.90
CA LYS A 270 31.00 -3.84 7.10
C LYS A 270 31.74 -4.41 8.31
N GLU A 271 32.99 -3.99 8.50
CA GLU A 271 33.86 -4.45 9.58
C GLU A 271 33.30 -4.08 10.96
N ASP A 272 32.80 -2.85 11.09
CA ASP A 272 32.19 -2.36 12.33
C ASP A 272 30.87 -3.10 12.63
N VAL A 273 30.07 -3.38 11.59
CA VAL A 273 28.83 -4.15 11.73
C VAL A 273 29.13 -5.58 12.18
N LEU A 274 30.14 -6.23 11.62
CA LEU A 274 30.58 -7.57 12.06
C LEU A 274 31.01 -7.58 13.52
N ALA A 275 31.77 -6.57 13.96
CA ALA A 275 32.16 -6.44 15.36
C ALA A 275 30.95 -6.24 16.31
N ILE A 276 29.88 -5.60 15.85
CA ILE A 276 28.62 -5.50 16.60
C ILE A 276 27.88 -6.84 16.62
N CYS A 277 27.86 -7.57 15.51
CA CYS A 277 27.22 -8.88 15.40
C CYS A 277 27.83 -9.89 16.40
N GLU A 278 29.16 -9.95 16.46
CA GLU A 278 29.88 -10.79 17.42
C GLU A 278 29.58 -10.41 18.88
N LYS A 279 29.52 -9.10 19.17
CA LYS A 279 29.19 -8.60 20.52
C LYS A 279 27.75 -8.86 20.94
N GLU A 280 26.81 -8.80 19.99
CA GLU A 280 25.37 -8.90 20.27
C GLU A 280 24.81 -10.31 20.05
N GLY A 281 25.61 -11.25 19.52
CA GLY A 281 25.18 -12.60 19.18
C GLY A 281 24.14 -12.61 18.07
N ILE A 282 24.40 -11.86 16.98
CA ILE A 282 23.57 -11.80 15.78
C ILE A 282 24.36 -12.47 14.64
N ASP A 283 23.72 -13.39 13.92
CA ASP A 283 24.35 -14.05 12.77
C ASP A 283 24.42 -13.09 11.59
N TYR A 284 25.61 -12.88 11.04
CA TYR A 284 25.79 -11.99 9.91
C TYR A 284 25.29 -12.65 8.61
N THR A 285 24.33 -12.02 7.94
CA THR A 285 23.81 -12.49 6.64
C THR A 285 24.27 -11.58 5.50
N THR A 286 23.61 -10.44 5.35
CA THR A 286 23.92 -9.38 4.39
C THR A 286 23.88 -8.03 5.11
N LEU A 287 24.65 -7.05 4.62
CA LEU A 287 24.94 -5.84 5.37
C LEU A 287 23.67 -5.09 5.82
N GLU A 288 22.71 -4.88 4.92
CA GLU A 288 21.51 -4.09 5.23
C GLU A 288 20.50 -4.83 6.14
N PRO A 289 20.12 -6.10 5.88
CA PRO A 289 19.30 -6.88 6.80
C PRO A 289 19.92 -7.04 8.19
N THR A 290 21.24 -7.22 8.28
CA THR A 290 21.92 -7.35 9.57
C THR A 290 21.87 -6.04 10.36
N LYS A 291 22.01 -4.87 9.70
CA LYS A 291 21.83 -3.56 10.34
C LYS A 291 20.39 -3.38 10.86
N GLU A 292 19.40 -3.82 10.11
CA GLU A 292 18.00 -3.75 10.56
C GLU A 292 17.76 -4.65 11.78
N GLU A 293 18.28 -5.87 11.77
CA GLU A 293 18.16 -6.80 12.90
C GLU A 293 18.80 -6.25 14.18
N ILE A 294 19.99 -5.65 14.08
CA ILE A 294 20.65 -4.96 15.20
C ILE A 294 19.74 -3.83 15.74
N ALA A 295 19.19 -2.98 14.86
CA ALA A 295 18.33 -1.86 15.27
C ALA A 295 17.04 -2.34 15.96
N GLN A 296 16.42 -3.41 15.44
CA GLN A 296 15.25 -4.04 16.05
C GLN A 296 15.58 -4.63 17.42
N ARG A 297 16.69 -5.37 17.55
CA ARG A 297 17.11 -6.00 18.81
C ARG A 297 17.45 -4.98 19.88
N ARG A 298 18.12 -3.88 19.53
CA ARG A 298 18.38 -2.76 20.44
C ARG A 298 17.10 -2.05 20.89
N THR A 299 16.18 -1.82 19.97
CA THR A 299 14.88 -1.20 20.28
C THR A 299 14.06 -2.12 21.20
N ALA A 300 13.99 -3.42 20.92
CA ALA A 300 13.34 -4.39 21.80
C ALA A 300 13.96 -4.39 23.21
N ARG A 301 15.29 -4.37 23.34
CA ARG A 301 15.98 -4.28 24.64
C ARG A 301 15.64 -3.03 25.45
N VAL A 302 15.32 -1.90 24.82
CA VAL A 302 14.92 -0.66 25.52
C VAL A 302 13.49 -0.76 26.01
N PHE A 303 12.57 -1.26 25.17
CA PHE A 303 11.13 -1.23 25.47
C PHE A 303 10.59 -2.49 26.17
N ASP A 304 11.27 -3.64 26.10
CA ASP A 304 10.83 -4.87 26.77
C ASP A 304 11.30 -4.94 28.24
N LYS A 305 12.28 -4.12 28.65
CA LYS A 305 12.73 -4.04 30.05
C LYS A 305 11.62 -3.63 31.03
N ASP A 306 10.62 -2.90 30.56
CA ASP A 306 9.50 -2.44 31.40
C ASP A 306 8.41 -3.50 31.61
N LYS A 307 8.36 -4.55 30.78
CA LYS A 307 7.34 -5.60 30.91
C LYS A 307 7.71 -6.68 31.92
N GLY A 308 8.98 -6.78 32.31
CA GLY A 308 9.52 -7.89 33.11
C GLY A 308 9.58 -7.68 34.63
N LYS A 309 9.38 -6.45 35.13
CA LYS A 309 9.45 -6.16 36.58
C LYS A 309 8.08 -6.26 37.25
N LYS A 310 7.32 -7.33 36.96
CA LYS A 310 6.24 -7.75 37.86
C LYS A 310 6.88 -8.39 39.08
N VAL A 311 6.64 -7.76 40.22
CA VAL A 311 6.92 -8.21 41.58
C VAL A 311 6.84 -9.74 41.67
N LYS A 312 7.99 -10.39 41.92
CA LYS A 312 8.00 -11.76 42.44
C LYS A 312 7.45 -11.68 43.86
N ASP A 313 6.14 -11.89 44.00
CA ASP A 313 5.59 -12.32 45.26
C ASP A 313 6.01 -13.77 45.47
N SER A 314 6.72 -14.03 46.55
CA SER A 314 7.28 -15.33 46.86
C SER A 314 6.19 -16.26 47.37
N THR A 315 5.52 -16.98 46.48
CA THR A 315 4.86 -18.22 46.87
C THR A 315 5.83 -19.35 46.56
N VAL A 316 6.53 -19.76 47.62
CA VAL A 316 7.23 -21.03 47.69
C VAL A 316 6.16 -22.10 47.57
N ASP A 317 6.18 -22.85 46.47
CA ASP A 317 5.67 -24.22 46.49
C ASP A 317 6.72 -25.14 45.90
N LEU A 318 7.12 -26.08 46.75
CA LEU A 318 8.00 -27.20 46.47
C LEU A 318 7.28 -28.17 45.54
N THR A 319 7.86 -28.47 44.37
CA THR A 319 7.62 -29.77 43.72
C THR A 319 8.80 -30.14 42.82
N GLU A 320 9.76 -30.81 43.44
CA GLU A 320 10.35 -32.10 43.05
C GLU A 320 10.22 -32.57 41.57
N GLY A 321 11.37 -32.74 40.92
CA GLY A 321 11.72 -33.99 40.20
C GLY A 321 11.47 -34.09 38.69
N GLY A 322 12.55 -34.30 37.92
CA GLY A 322 12.56 -34.83 36.54
C GLY A 322 13.27 -33.88 35.57
N ASN A 323 14.60 -33.93 35.39
CA ASN A 323 15.36 -34.90 34.60
C ASN A 323 14.65 -35.32 33.31
N ASP A 324 15.01 -34.68 32.18
CA ASP A 324 15.29 -35.45 30.96
C ASP A 324 16.21 -34.69 30.03
N ASP A 325 17.34 -35.34 29.75
CA ASP A 325 18.29 -35.03 28.70
C ASP A 325 17.67 -35.31 27.34
N SER A 326 17.94 -34.46 26.35
CA SER A 326 17.85 -34.86 24.94
C SER A 326 18.77 -33.96 24.10
N GLU A 327 19.97 -34.49 23.88
CA GLU A 327 20.90 -34.10 22.83
C GLU A 327 20.32 -34.36 21.42
N THR A 328 21.08 -33.92 20.40
CA THR A 328 21.06 -34.40 18.99
C THR A 328 19.89 -33.93 18.10
N SER A 329 20.05 -33.63 16.81
CA SER A 329 21.15 -33.67 15.83
C SER A 329 20.65 -33.14 14.48
N GLY A 330 21.58 -32.73 13.61
CA GLY A 330 21.47 -32.85 12.15
C GLY A 330 20.84 -31.64 11.45
N GLY A 331 21.49 -30.91 10.55
CA GLY A 331 22.45 -31.37 9.54
C GLY A 331 21.70 -31.68 8.25
N CYS A 332 21.63 -30.71 7.34
CA CYS A 332 21.28 -30.97 5.94
C CYS A 332 21.91 -29.90 5.04
N ASP A 333 23.09 -30.23 4.53
CA ASP A 333 23.61 -29.77 3.25
C ASP A 333 22.67 -30.26 2.14
N SER A 334 22.41 -29.43 1.13
CA SER A 334 22.10 -29.91 -0.21
C SER A 334 22.47 -28.86 -1.27
N ALA A 335 23.26 -29.36 -2.21
CA ALA A 335 23.90 -28.68 -3.32
C ALA A 335 23.03 -28.65 -4.58
N SER A 336 23.44 -27.76 -5.49
CA SER A 336 23.44 -27.85 -6.96
C SER A 336 22.38 -28.69 -7.69
N SER A 337 21.68 -28.01 -8.60
CA SER A 337 21.58 -28.42 -10.01
C SER A 337 21.43 -27.20 -10.90
#